data_AF-A0A4Y8Y3X6-F1
#
_entry.id   AF-A0A4Y8Y3X6-F1
#
_cell.length_a   1.000
_cell.length_b   1.000
_cell.length_c   1.000
_cell.angle_alpha   90.00
_cell.angle_beta   90.00
_cell.angle_gamma   90.00
#
_symmetry.space_group_name_H-M   'P 1'
#
loop_
_entity.id
_entity.type
_entity.pdbx_description
1 polymer ?
#
loop_
_entity_poly.entity_id
_entity_poly.type
_entity_poly.pdbx_seq_one_letter_code
_entity_poly.pdbx_strand_id
1 'polypeptide(L)'
;MQKFETTAPISAVLDIPAGRVSLIAADRADTVVEILPADPAKSRDTETAERTTVTYADGVLRIVTPAPDKRLVGPSGALEITVKLPAGSRVEAKAAAAELRGVGRLGDVVFDGAYRQIKIDEAATLRLTATDGDVEVGRLGGPAEISTDRGDIRIAEAMGGTVVLRTRSGDISVTAAAGVSAALDAGTAHGRVSNALKNDGTAGLDIRATTSHGDITARSL
;
A
#
# COMPACT_ATOMS: atom_id res chain seq x y z
N MET A 1 -5.94 22.82 -1.98
CA MET A 1 -6.93 21.86 -1.45
C MET A 1 -8.16 21.84 -2.36
N GLN A 2 -8.64 20.66 -2.73
CA GLN A 2 -9.85 20.46 -3.55
C GLN A 2 -10.82 19.54 -2.81
N LYS A 3 -12.12 19.79 -2.94
CA LYS A 3 -13.17 19.01 -2.27
C LYS A 3 -14.23 18.58 -3.29
N PHE A 4 -14.66 17.33 -3.19
CA PHE A 4 -15.69 16.71 -4.02
C PHE A 4 -16.75 16.07 -3.13
N GLU A 5 -18.02 16.21 -3.50
CA GLU A 5 -19.11 15.48 -2.84
C GLU A 5 -19.08 14.02 -3.30
N THR A 6 -19.03 13.08 -2.35
CA THR A 6 -18.89 11.65 -2.62
C THR A 6 -19.82 10.86 -1.72
N THR A 7 -21.02 10.56 -2.21
CA THR A 7 -22.10 9.91 -1.47
C THR A 7 -21.87 8.41 -1.23
N ALA A 8 -20.81 7.84 -1.80
CA ALA A 8 -20.41 6.43 -1.69
C ALA A 8 -18.88 6.30 -1.82
N PRO A 9 -18.30 5.14 -1.45
CA PRO A 9 -16.88 4.85 -1.70
C PRO A 9 -16.49 5.04 -3.17
N ILE A 10 -15.33 5.65 -3.40
CA ILE A 10 -14.85 6.03 -4.73
C ILE A 10 -13.71 5.12 -5.21
N SER A 11 -13.25 5.34 -6.44
CA SER A 11 -11.96 4.85 -6.91
C SER A 11 -10.97 6.00 -7.04
N ALA A 12 -9.87 5.98 -6.29
CA ALA A 12 -8.80 6.96 -6.39
C ALA A 12 -7.64 6.39 -7.23
N VAL A 13 -7.31 7.06 -8.33
CA VAL A 13 -6.20 6.71 -9.21
C VAL A 13 -5.13 7.79 -9.12
N LEU A 14 -3.91 7.40 -8.74
CA LEU A 14 -2.77 8.30 -8.59
C LEU A 14 -1.64 7.87 -9.53
N ASP A 15 -1.13 8.80 -10.31
CA ASP A 15 0.10 8.65 -11.10
C ASP A 15 1.02 9.83 -10.78
N ILE A 16 2.03 9.56 -9.96
CA ILE A 16 2.86 10.60 -9.35
C ILE A 16 4.34 10.26 -9.50
N PRO A 17 5.24 11.26 -9.53
CA PRO A 17 6.65 11.00 -9.68
C PRO A 17 7.26 10.33 -8.44
N ALA A 18 7.20 11.00 -7.30
CA ALA A 18 7.79 10.54 -6.05
C ALA A 18 7.20 11.30 -4.86
N GLY A 19 7.44 10.80 -3.65
CA GLY A 19 7.18 11.52 -2.41
C GLY A 19 6.38 10.72 -1.38
N ARG A 20 5.30 11.29 -0.85
CA ARG A 20 4.47 10.68 0.20
C ARG A 20 3.01 10.70 -0.20
N VAL A 21 2.34 9.57 -0.06
CA VAL A 21 0.89 9.44 -0.23
C VAL A 21 0.24 9.05 1.10
N SER A 22 -0.64 9.90 1.60
CA SER A 22 -1.44 9.69 2.80
C SER A 22 -2.92 9.53 2.43
N LEU A 23 -3.47 8.34 2.62
CA LEU A 23 -4.86 8.00 2.38
C LEU A 23 -5.57 7.90 3.72
N ILE A 24 -6.63 8.67 3.93
CA ILE A 24 -7.39 8.69 5.19
C ILE A 24 -8.83 8.28 4.88
N ALA A 25 -9.13 7.02 5.18
CA ALA A 25 -10.43 6.39 4.98
C ALA A 25 -11.26 6.44 6.25
N ALA A 26 -12.38 7.16 6.20
CA ALA A 26 -13.26 7.37 7.34
C ALA A 26 -14.74 7.35 6.90
N ASP A 27 -15.65 7.24 7.87
CA ASP A 27 -17.08 7.37 7.60
C ASP A 27 -17.39 8.85 7.32
N ARG A 28 -17.29 9.25 6.04
CA ARG A 28 -17.45 10.62 5.53
C ARG A 28 -18.19 10.61 4.19
N ALA A 29 -18.83 11.73 3.85
CA ALA A 29 -19.61 11.90 2.62
C ALA A 29 -18.94 12.80 1.57
N ASP A 30 -17.66 13.11 1.76
CA ASP A 30 -16.86 13.94 0.86
C ASP A 30 -15.47 13.35 0.65
N THR A 31 -14.85 13.75 -0.45
CA THR A 31 -13.45 13.47 -0.75
C THR A 31 -12.68 14.78 -0.79
N VAL A 32 -11.56 14.83 -0.08
CA VAL A 32 -10.70 16.00 0.00
C VAL A 32 -9.31 15.62 -0.46
N VAL A 33 -8.75 16.41 -1.38
CA VAL A 33 -7.40 16.25 -1.90
C VAL A 33 -6.56 17.47 -1.55
N GLU A 34 -5.39 17.22 -0.98
CA GLU A 34 -4.35 18.20 -0.74
C GLU A 34 -3.07 17.71 -1.40
N ILE A 35 -2.43 18.61 -2.15
CA ILE A 35 -1.18 18.36 -2.85
C ILE A 35 -0.26 19.51 -2.48
N LEU A 36 0.88 19.17 -1.91
CA LEU A 36 1.93 20.09 -1.52
C LEU A 36 3.25 19.64 -2.16
N PRO A 37 4.19 20.56 -2.44
CA PRO A 37 5.57 20.17 -2.71
C PRO A 37 6.14 19.44 -1.50
N ALA A 38 6.93 18.39 -1.71
CA ALA A 38 7.61 17.71 -0.61
C ALA A 38 8.62 18.63 0.10
N ASP A 39 9.30 19.50 -0.65
CA ASP A 39 10.10 20.60 -0.13
C ASP A 39 9.71 21.93 -0.83
N PRO A 40 9.05 22.88 -0.14
CA PRO A 40 8.65 24.16 -0.74
C PRO A 40 9.84 25.07 -1.09
N ALA A 41 11.05 24.81 -0.57
CA ALA A 41 12.25 25.55 -0.96
C ALA A 41 12.87 25.05 -2.27
N LYS A 42 12.41 23.89 -2.77
CA LYS A 42 12.95 23.25 -3.97
C LYS A 42 12.03 23.49 -5.17
N SER A 43 12.50 24.30 -6.11
CA SER A 43 11.72 24.74 -7.30
C SER A 43 11.11 23.60 -8.10
N ARG A 44 11.77 22.43 -8.18
CA ARG A 44 11.22 21.26 -8.87
C ARG A 44 10.00 20.69 -8.17
N ASP A 45 10.01 20.65 -6.84
CA ASP A 45 8.90 20.11 -6.06
C ASP A 45 7.69 21.07 -6.16
N THR A 46 7.93 22.38 -6.09
CA THR A 46 6.89 23.41 -6.29
C THR A 46 6.30 23.36 -7.69
N GLU A 47 7.12 23.31 -8.74
CA GLU A 47 6.67 23.21 -10.13
C GLU A 47 5.87 21.91 -10.36
N THR A 48 6.32 20.80 -9.77
CA THR A 48 5.63 19.51 -9.87
C THR A 48 4.25 19.58 -9.21
N ALA A 49 4.14 20.23 -8.03
CA ALA A 49 2.88 20.40 -7.33
C ALA A 49 1.89 21.27 -8.15
N GLU A 50 2.36 22.37 -8.72
CA GLU A 50 1.56 23.28 -9.56
C GLU A 50 1.04 22.60 -10.83
N ARG A 51 1.83 21.70 -11.43
CA ARG A 51 1.46 20.98 -12.65
C ARG A 51 0.59 19.75 -12.39
N THR A 52 0.48 19.30 -11.14
CA THR A 52 -0.30 18.11 -10.81
C THR A 52 -1.78 18.44 -10.86
N THR A 53 -2.52 17.63 -11.62
CA THR A 53 -3.95 17.82 -11.85
C THR A 53 -4.76 16.89 -10.97
N VAL A 54 -5.94 17.35 -10.55
CA VAL A 54 -6.93 16.54 -9.83
C VAL A 54 -8.24 16.68 -10.57
N THR A 55 -8.86 15.55 -10.89
CA THR A 55 -10.18 15.49 -11.51
C THR A 55 -11.05 14.47 -10.78
N TYR A 56 -12.35 14.72 -10.75
CA TYR A 56 -13.31 13.77 -10.22
C TYR A 56 -14.51 13.69 -11.16
N ALA A 57 -14.76 12.50 -11.69
CA ALA A 57 -15.88 12.22 -12.57
C ALA A 57 -16.30 10.76 -12.42
N ASP A 58 -17.60 10.49 -12.47
CA ASP A 58 -18.17 9.13 -12.48
C ASP A 58 -17.66 8.23 -11.34
N GLY A 59 -17.46 8.79 -10.14
CA GLY A 59 -16.97 8.06 -8.96
C GLY A 59 -15.46 7.79 -8.97
N VAL A 60 -14.72 8.36 -9.92
CA VAL A 60 -13.27 8.18 -10.06
C VAL A 60 -12.56 9.51 -9.79
N LEU A 61 -11.74 9.54 -8.74
CA LEU A 61 -10.78 10.61 -8.47
C LEU A 61 -9.48 10.28 -9.20
N ARG A 62 -8.97 11.20 -10.02
CA ARG A 62 -7.66 11.05 -10.69
C ARG A 62 -6.72 12.16 -10.26
N ILE A 63 -5.56 11.78 -9.74
CA ILE A 63 -4.45 12.70 -9.44
C ILE A 63 -3.31 12.31 -10.38
N VAL A 64 -2.97 13.19 -11.32
CA VAL A 64 -1.98 12.89 -12.36
C VAL A 64 -0.99 14.03 -12.44
N THR A 65 0.28 13.69 -12.28
CA THR A 65 1.40 14.58 -12.59
C THR A 65 1.84 14.31 -14.04
N PRO A 66 1.71 15.29 -14.95
CA PRO A 66 2.17 15.11 -16.32
C PRO A 66 3.67 14.83 -16.36
N ALA A 67 4.11 13.95 -17.25
CA ALA A 67 5.53 13.69 -17.47
C ALA A 67 6.29 15.00 -17.69
N PRO A 68 7.54 15.12 -17.20
CA PRO A 68 8.36 16.29 -17.47
C PRO A 68 8.51 16.46 -18.99
N ASP A 69 8.45 17.70 -19.43
CA ASP A 69 8.67 18.03 -20.84
C ASP A 69 10.06 17.54 -21.25
N LYS A 70 10.23 16.98 -22.46
CA LYS A 70 11.50 16.35 -22.92
C LYS A 70 12.72 17.29 -22.89
N ARG A 71 12.51 18.57 -22.60
CA ARG A 71 13.54 19.62 -22.43
C ARG A 71 14.09 19.72 -21.00
N LEU A 72 13.42 19.17 -19.98
CA LEU A 72 13.92 19.12 -18.61
C LEU A 72 14.71 17.83 -18.37
N VAL A 73 16.03 17.96 -18.31
CA VAL A 73 16.95 16.88 -17.95
C VAL A 73 17.12 16.86 -16.42
N GLY A 74 16.63 15.82 -15.74
CA GLY A 74 16.87 15.61 -14.31
C GLY A 74 15.75 14.86 -13.57
N PRO A 75 15.97 14.45 -12.32
CA PRO A 75 14.94 13.82 -11.50
C PRO A 75 13.74 14.75 -11.31
N SER A 76 12.54 14.16 -11.42
CA SER A 76 11.25 14.81 -11.16
C SER A 76 11.16 15.35 -9.73
N GLY A 77 10.30 16.35 -9.51
CA GLY A 77 10.00 16.82 -8.16
C GLY A 77 9.24 15.76 -7.35
N ALA A 78 9.23 15.94 -6.03
CA ALA A 78 8.49 15.11 -5.09
C ALA A 78 7.28 15.84 -4.51
N LEU A 79 6.24 15.10 -4.18
CA LEU A 79 4.96 15.61 -3.68
C LEU A 79 4.62 15.03 -2.31
N GLU A 80 3.92 15.82 -1.50
CA GLU A 80 3.16 15.31 -0.36
C GLU A 80 1.67 15.39 -0.70
N ILE A 81 1.03 14.23 -0.82
CA ILE A 81 -0.35 14.11 -1.22
C ILE A 81 -1.16 13.51 -0.09
N THR A 82 -2.20 14.22 0.33
CA THR A 82 -3.19 13.72 1.29
C THR A 82 -4.54 13.60 0.60
N VAL A 83 -5.12 12.40 0.61
CA VAL A 83 -6.47 12.12 0.15
C VAL A 83 -7.30 11.63 1.32
N LYS A 84 -8.32 12.39 1.69
CA LYS A 84 -9.32 11.95 2.66
C LYS A 84 -10.55 11.50 1.89
N LEU A 85 -10.99 10.27 2.08
CA LEU A 85 -12.02 9.63 1.26
C LEU A 85 -12.95 8.73 2.11
N PRO A 86 -14.15 8.37 1.61
CA PRO A 86 -15.04 7.46 2.32
C PRO A 86 -14.42 6.08 2.56
N ALA A 87 -14.67 5.50 3.74
CA ALA A 87 -14.24 4.13 4.07
C ALA A 87 -14.68 3.12 2.99
N GLY A 88 -13.81 2.17 2.68
CA GLY A 88 -14.02 1.17 1.63
C GLY A 88 -13.68 1.67 0.21
N SER A 89 -13.18 2.90 0.04
CA SER A 89 -12.76 3.38 -1.29
C SER A 89 -11.56 2.59 -1.80
N ARG A 90 -11.53 2.39 -3.11
CA ARG A 90 -10.48 1.69 -3.84
C ARG A 90 -9.35 2.66 -4.18
N VAL A 91 -8.12 2.18 -4.18
CA VAL A 91 -6.95 2.97 -4.53
C VAL A 91 -6.09 2.21 -5.53
N GLU A 92 -5.75 2.86 -6.62
CA GLU A 92 -4.72 2.44 -7.56
C GLU A 92 -3.68 3.56 -7.66
N ALA A 93 -2.44 3.28 -7.28
CA ALA A 93 -1.39 4.28 -7.26
C ALA A 93 -0.11 3.74 -7.90
N LYS A 94 0.50 4.57 -8.74
CA LYS A 94 1.83 4.34 -9.32
C LYS A 94 2.73 5.50 -8.95
N ALA A 95 3.93 5.17 -8.51
CA ALA A 95 5.00 6.12 -8.27
C ALA A 95 6.34 5.57 -8.79
N ALA A 96 7.33 6.43 -9.00
CA ALA A 96 8.70 5.95 -9.16
C ALA A 96 9.31 5.57 -7.79
N ALA A 97 9.02 6.35 -6.76
CA ALA A 97 9.38 6.07 -5.37
C ALA A 97 8.51 6.88 -4.40
N ALA A 98 7.61 6.23 -3.67
CA ALA A 98 6.79 6.91 -2.68
C ALA A 98 6.56 6.12 -1.39
N GLU A 99 6.58 6.85 -0.28
CA GLU A 99 6.07 6.35 1.01
C GLU A 99 4.54 6.29 0.95
N LEU A 100 3.96 5.27 1.57
CA LEU A 100 2.50 5.06 1.59
C LEU A 100 2.01 4.95 3.04
N ARG A 101 1.02 5.78 3.37
CA ARG A 101 0.26 5.66 4.61
C ARG A 101 -1.22 5.51 4.31
N GLY A 102 -1.80 4.36 4.65
CA GLY A 102 -3.25 4.13 4.68
C GLY A 102 -3.77 4.15 6.11
N VAL A 103 -4.68 5.07 6.41
CA VAL A 103 -5.35 5.18 7.72
C VAL A 103 -6.82 4.79 7.57
N GLY A 104 -7.31 3.97 8.50
CA GLY A 104 -8.68 3.46 8.48
C GLY A 104 -8.92 2.37 7.43
N ARG A 105 -10.20 2.14 7.10
CA ARG A 105 -10.64 1.00 6.28
C ARG A 105 -10.59 1.33 4.79
N LEU A 106 -9.51 0.95 4.11
CA LEU A 106 -9.43 1.01 2.65
C LEU A 106 -10.12 -0.21 2.02
N GLY A 107 -10.63 -0.02 0.80
CA GLY A 107 -11.12 -1.11 -0.03
C GLY A 107 -9.97 -1.88 -0.66
N ASP A 108 -10.03 -2.07 -1.98
CA ASP A 108 -8.94 -2.68 -2.74
C ASP A 108 -7.81 -1.67 -2.95
N VAL A 109 -6.58 -2.06 -2.63
CA VAL A 109 -5.39 -1.21 -2.78
C VAL A 109 -4.42 -1.87 -3.75
N VAL A 110 -4.07 -1.15 -4.82
CA VAL A 110 -2.99 -1.48 -5.74
C VAL A 110 -1.95 -0.36 -5.67
N PHE A 111 -0.72 -0.68 -5.30
CA PHE A 111 0.36 0.30 -5.21
C PHE A 111 1.65 -0.22 -5.84
N ASP A 112 2.15 0.49 -6.85
CA ASP A 112 3.43 0.21 -7.50
C ASP A 112 4.41 1.37 -7.26
N GLY A 113 5.67 1.05 -6.98
CA GLY A 113 6.72 2.01 -6.66
C GLY A 113 6.76 2.45 -5.20
N ALA A 114 6.34 1.57 -4.28
CA ALA A 114 6.48 1.80 -2.85
C ALA A 114 7.96 1.86 -2.43
N TYR A 115 8.28 2.79 -1.53
CA TYR A 115 9.64 3.03 -1.05
C TYR A 115 9.63 3.50 0.41
N ARG A 116 10.64 3.10 1.17
CA ARG A 116 10.84 3.31 2.62
C ARG A 116 9.72 2.76 3.48
N GLN A 117 8.80 3.62 3.94
CA GLN A 117 7.79 3.21 4.91
C GLN A 117 6.45 3.05 4.22
N ILE A 118 5.89 1.85 4.38
CA ILE A 118 4.57 1.50 3.92
C ILE A 118 3.79 1.02 5.14
N LYS A 119 2.73 1.75 5.50
CA LYS A 119 1.87 1.38 6.61
C LYS A 119 0.41 1.50 6.20
N ILE A 120 -0.34 0.42 6.33
CA ILE A 120 -1.77 0.37 6.03
C ILE A 120 -2.48 -0.17 7.26
N ASP A 121 -3.38 0.62 7.84
CA ASP A 121 -4.15 0.19 9.01
C ASP A 121 -5.08 -0.99 8.65
N GLU A 122 -5.90 -0.83 7.60
CA GLU A 122 -6.79 -1.89 7.11
C GLU A 122 -7.01 -1.79 5.59
N ALA A 123 -7.01 -2.95 4.91
CA ALA A 123 -7.38 -3.06 3.49
C ALA A 123 -8.22 -4.31 3.24
N ALA A 124 -9.21 -4.20 2.34
CA ALA A 124 -10.03 -5.34 1.92
C ALA A 124 -9.19 -6.35 1.10
N THR A 125 -8.43 -5.84 0.13
CA THR A 125 -7.41 -6.61 -0.62
C THR A 125 -6.21 -5.72 -0.89
N LEU A 126 -5.04 -6.32 -1.12
CA LEU A 126 -3.80 -5.57 -1.30
C LEU A 126 -2.90 -6.19 -2.38
N ARG A 127 -2.55 -5.40 -3.40
CA ARG A 127 -1.44 -5.68 -4.32
C ARG A 127 -0.40 -4.58 -4.16
N LEU A 128 0.80 -4.93 -3.71
CA LEU A 128 1.83 -3.95 -3.43
C LEU A 128 3.20 -4.40 -3.92
N THR A 129 3.85 -3.53 -4.68
CA THR A 129 5.24 -3.71 -5.13
C THR A 129 6.09 -2.57 -4.59
N ALA A 130 7.08 -2.92 -3.78
CA ALA A 130 8.08 -2.01 -3.22
C ALA A 130 9.48 -2.38 -3.73
N THR A 131 10.36 -1.37 -3.85
CA THR A 131 11.76 -1.61 -4.21
C THR A 131 12.66 -1.72 -2.97
N ASP A 132 12.41 -0.89 -1.97
CA ASP A 132 13.23 -0.85 -0.76
C ASP A 132 12.36 -0.21 0.33
N GLY A 133 11.73 -1.03 1.15
CA GLY A 133 10.83 -0.54 2.17
C GLY A 133 10.15 -1.64 2.98
N ASP A 134 9.91 -1.30 4.24
CA ASP A 134 9.19 -2.12 5.20
C ASP A 134 7.69 -1.93 4.99
N VAL A 135 6.97 -3.05 4.94
CA VAL A 135 5.53 -3.11 4.72
C VAL A 135 4.84 -3.58 6.00
N GLU A 136 4.07 -2.70 6.62
CA GLU A 136 3.21 -3.02 7.75
C GLU A 136 1.74 -2.94 7.34
N VAL A 137 1.01 -4.05 7.52
CA VAL A 137 -0.44 -4.11 7.38
C VAL A 137 -1.04 -4.50 8.72
N GLY A 138 -1.93 -3.65 9.25
CA GLY A 138 -2.66 -3.92 10.49
C GLY A 138 -3.62 -5.08 10.30
N ARG A 139 -4.68 -4.85 9.53
CA ARG A 139 -5.71 -5.84 9.21
C ARG A 139 -5.87 -6.04 7.72
N LEU A 140 -5.72 -7.27 7.25
CA LEU A 140 -5.96 -7.67 5.88
C LEU A 140 -7.25 -8.49 5.78
N GLY A 141 -8.26 -7.94 5.12
CA GLY A 141 -9.60 -8.51 5.03
C GLY A 141 -9.73 -9.71 4.08
N GLY A 142 -8.80 -9.86 3.13
CA GLY A 142 -8.91 -10.84 2.06
C GLY A 142 -7.57 -11.10 1.35
N PRO A 143 -7.60 -11.53 0.07
CA PRO A 143 -6.40 -11.87 -0.67
C PRO A 143 -5.38 -10.72 -0.78
N ALA A 144 -4.10 -11.06 -0.78
CA ALA A 144 -3.03 -10.10 -1.02
C ALA A 144 -1.85 -10.68 -1.78
N GLU A 145 -1.14 -9.79 -2.50
CA GLU A 145 0.15 -10.05 -3.10
C GLU A 145 1.08 -8.87 -2.79
N ILE A 146 2.09 -9.11 -1.95
CA ILE A 146 3.05 -8.10 -1.49
C ILE A 146 4.45 -8.56 -1.86
N SER A 147 5.19 -7.73 -2.58
CA SER A 147 6.57 -7.97 -2.95
C SER A 147 7.45 -6.77 -2.60
N THR A 148 8.58 -7.00 -1.94
CA THR A 148 9.62 -5.98 -1.76
C THR A 148 11.00 -6.52 -2.11
N ASP A 149 11.86 -5.72 -2.71
CA ASP A 149 13.23 -6.14 -3.03
C ASP A 149 14.12 -6.13 -1.77
N ARG A 150 13.88 -5.20 -0.84
CA ARG A 150 14.50 -5.14 0.49
C ARG A 150 13.52 -4.58 1.49
N GLY A 151 13.52 -5.14 2.69
CA GLY A 151 12.65 -4.72 3.78
C GLY A 151 11.78 -5.85 4.27
N ASP A 152 11.23 -5.64 5.46
CA ASP A 152 10.41 -6.61 6.16
C ASP A 152 8.95 -6.51 5.69
N ILE A 153 8.24 -7.64 5.75
CA ILE A 153 6.80 -7.68 5.51
C ILE A 153 6.12 -8.16 6.79
N ARG A 154 5.23 -7.34 7.33
CA ARG A 154 4.46 -7.63 8.54
C ARG A 154 2.96 -7.49 8.31
N ILE A 155 2.23 -8.58 8.49
CA ILE A 155 0.77 -8.58 8.55
C ILE A 155 0.36 -8.94 9.99
N ALA A 156 -0.21 -7.97 10.70
CA ALA A 156 -0.60 -8.15 12.09
C ALA A 156 -1.88 -8.97 12.26
N GLU A 157 -2.78 -8.99 11.26
CA GLU A 157 -4.00 -9.78 11.29
C GLU A 157 -4.50 -10.10 9.86
N ALA A 158 -4.45 -11.37 9.45
CA ALA A 158 -4.97 -11.85 8.17
C ALA A 158 -6.27 -12.64 8.34
N MET A 159 -7.34 -12.20 7.66
CA MET A 159 -8.69 -12.75 7.83
C MET A 159 -8.97 -14.00 6.98
N GLY A 160 -8.40 -14.09 5.78
CA GLY A 160 -8.68 -15.19 4.85
C GLY A 160 -8.25 -14.93 3.42
N GLY A 161 -8.47 -15.92 2.56
CA GLY A 161 -8.05 -15.90 1.15
C GLY A 161 -6.59 -16.31 0.95
N THR A 162 -6.05 -16.06 -0.24
CA THR A 162 -4.64 -16.34 -0.56
C THR A 162 -3.78 -15.11 -0.33
N VAL A 163 -2.74 -15.25 0.49
CA VAL A 163 -1.81 -14.18 0.87
C VAL A 163 -0.41 -14.58 0.41
N VAL A 164 0.13 -13.85 -0.57
CA VAL A 164 1.43 -14.12 -1.17
C VAL A 164 2.40 -13.01 -0.77
N LEU A 165 3.48 -13.37 -0.09
CA LEU A 165 4.48 -12.46 0.49
C LEU A 165 5.87 -12.82 -0.03
N ARG A 166 6.56 -11.85 -0.62
CA ARG A 166 7.91 -12.05 -1.17
C ARG A 166 8.84 -10.92 -0.77
N THR A 167 9.98 -11.25 -0.19
CA THR A 167 11.09 -10.30 -0.04
C THR A 167 12.41 -10.92 -0.48
N ARG A 168 13.37 -10.18 -1.05
CA ARG A 168 14.70 -10.76 -1.32
C ARG A 168 15.56 -10.75 -0.05
N SER A 169 15.42 -9.72 0.77
CA SER A 169 16.18 -9.52 2.00
C SER A 169 15.30 -8.81 3.00
N GLY A 170 14.91 -9.53 4.05
CA GLY A 170 14.00 -9.09 5.09
C GLY A 170 13.21 -10.27 5.65
N ASP A 171 12.65 -10.03 6.83
CA ASP A 171 11.82 -10.99 7.54
C ASP A 171 10.37 -10.90 7.05
N ILE A 172 9.67 -12.03 7.10
CA ILE A 172 8.23 -12.08 6.86
C ILE A 172 7.54 -12.51 8.15
N SER A 173 6.61 -11.70 8.63
CA SER A 173 5.76 -12.03 9.78
C SER A 173 4.28 -11.91 9.42
N VAL A 174 3.52 -12.96 9.68
CA VAL A 174 2.08 -13.00 9.41
C VAL A 174 1.36 -13.63 10.59
N THR A 175 0.30 -12.96 11.03
CA THR A 175 -0.57 -13.48 12.09
C THR A 175 -1.97 -13.72 11.52
N ALA A 176 -2.43 -14.98 11.55
CA ALA A 176 -3.79 -15.34 11.19
C ALA A 176 -4.76 -14.86 12.28
N ALA A 177 -5.91 -14.33 11.87
CA ALA A 177 -6.92 -13.81 12.79
C ALA A 177 -7.48 -14.92 13.70
N ALA A 178 -8.07 -14.53 14.82
CA ALA A 178 -8.66 -15.47 15.77
C ALA A 178 -9.74 -16.33 15.08
N GLY A 179 -9.63 -17.66 15.25
CA GLY A 179 -10.56 -18.62 14.65
C GLY A 179 -10.29 -18.95 13.18
N VAL A 180 -9.34 -18.31 12.51
CA VAL A 180 -8.97 -18.62 11.13
C VAL A 180 -8.07 -19.85 11.07
N SER A 181 -8.52 -20.85 10.30
CA SER A 181 -7.72 -22.01 9.92
C SER A 181 -6.81 -21.64 8.75
N ALA A 182 -5.51 -21.90 8.88
CA ALA A 182 -4.51 -21.44 7.92
C ALA A 182 -3.54 -22.54 7.48
N ALA A 183 -3.09 -22.43 6.23
CA ALA A 183 -2.00 -23.22 5.68
C ALA A 183 -0.81 -22.29 5.36
N LEU A 184 0.39 -22.84 5.40
CA LEU A 184 1.63 -22.14 5.08
C LEU A 184 2.46 -22.94 4.08
N ASP A 185 2.75 -22.31 2.96
CA ASP A 185 3.85 -22.64 2.07
C ASP A 185 4.95 -21.59 2.28
N ALA A 186 6.09 -21.99 2.84
CA ALA A 186 7.16 -21.07 3.21
C ALA A 186 8.52 -21.55 2.71
N GLY A 187 9.30 -20.63 2.15
CA GLY A 187 10.66 -20.89 1.69
C GLY A 187 11.62 -19.77 2.08
N THR A 188 12.71 -20.10 2.77
CA THR A 188 13.85 -19.20 3.00
C THR A 188 15.15 -19.88 2.59
N ALA A 189 16.02 -19.18 1.85
CA ALA A 189 17.34 -19.71 1.49
C ALA A 189 18.34 -19.55 2.66
N HIS A 190 18.27 -18.42 3.36
CA HIS A 190 19.10 -18.10 4.51
C HIS A 190 18.24 -17.53 5.65
N GLY A 191 17.71 -18.42 6.48
CA GLY A 191 16.92 -18.06 7.65
C GLY A 191 16.21 -19.27 8.24
N ARG A 192 15.24 -19.02 9.12
CA ARG A 192 14.41 -20.03 9.76
C ARG A 192 12.94 -19.80 9.45
N VAL A 193 12.20 -20.90 9.38
CA VAL A 193 10.74 -20.87 9.33
C VAL A 193 10.19 -21.28 10.68
N SER A 194 9.36 -20.44 11.28
CA SER A 194 8.60 -20.72 12.49
C SER A 194 7.11 -20.72 12.14
N ASN A 195 6.43 -21.84 12.40
CA ASN A 195 5.02 -22.01 12.12
C ASN A 195 4.28 -22.45 13.39
N ALA A 196 3.37 -21.60 13.85
CA ALA A 196 2.45 -21.85 14.95
C ALA A 196 1.00 -21.55 14.52
N LEU A 197 0.66 -21.82 13.25
CA LEU A 197 -0.69 -21.66 12.73
C LEU A 197 -1.61 -22.79 13.21
N LYS A 198 -2.86 -22.42 13.50
CA LYS A 198 -3.96 -23.37 13.67
C LYS A 198 -4.46 -23.83 12.30
N ASN A 199 -4.61 -25.14 12.12
CA ASN A 199 -5.22 -25.73 10.95
C ASN A 199 -6.20 -26.83 11.39
N ASP A 200 -7.47 -26.69 11.04
CA ASP A 200 -8.57 -27.61 11.38
C ASP A 200 -8.96 -28.57 10.24
N GLY A 201 -8.16 -28.61 9.16
CA GLY A 201 -8.38 -29.44 7.98
C GLY A 201 -9.00 -28.70 6.79
N THR A 202 -9.57 -27.50 6.97
CA THR A 202 -10.04 -26.65 5.86
C THR A 202 -9.48 -25.24 6.02
N ALA A 203 -8.33 -24.97 5.38
CA ALA A 203 -7.69 -23.66 5.47
C ALA A 203 -8.52 -22.57 4.76
N GLY A 204 -9.03 -21.62 5.53
CA GLY A 204 -9.65 -20.39 5.01
C GLY A 204 -8.63 -19.33 4.63
N LEU A 205 -7.37 -19.49 5.07
CA LEU A 205 -6.23 -18.62 4.77
C LEU A 205 -5.07 -19.46 4.20
N ASP A 206 -4.69 -19.23 2.95
CA ASP A 206 -3.54 -19.86 2.29
C ASP A 206 -2.38 -18.85 2.22
N ILE A 207 -1.33 -19.06 3.02
CA ILE A 207 -0.18 -18.15 3.09
C ILE A 207 0.96 -18.75 2.27
N ARG A 208 1.50 -17.96 1.34
CA ARG A 208 2.72 -18.29 0.59
C ARG A 208 3.79 -17.24 0.87
N ALA A 209 4.82 -17.60 1.62
CA ALA A 209 5.85 -16.68 2.06
C ALA A 209 7.23 -17.10 1.52
N THR A 210 7.94 -16.19 0.86
CA THR A 210 9.28 -16.50 0.34
C THR A 210 10.25 -15.36 0.64
N THR A 211 11.38 -15.69 1.27
CA THR A 211 12.51 -14.77 1.42
C THR A 211 13.82 -15.42 0.97
N SER A 212 14.80 -14.66 0.47
CA SER A 212 16.14 -15.23 0.24
C SER A 212 17.03 -15.09 1.49
N HIS A 213 16.91 -13.99 2.21
CA HIS A 213 17.66 -13.72 3.44
C HIS A 213 16.70 -13.15 4.48
N GLY A 214 16.40 -13.92 5.52
CA GLY A 214 15.47 -13.54 6.56
C GLY A 214 14.66 -14.72 7.10
N ASP A 215 14.05 -14.49 8.24
CA ASP A 215 13.20 -15.44 8.92
C ASP A 215 11.74 -15.28 8.47
N ILE A 216 11.00 -16.39 8.47
CA ILE A 216 9.56 -16.41 8.21
C ILE A 216 8.88 -16.87 9.50
N THR A 217 8.01 -16.03 10.06
CA THR A 217 7.19 -16.37 11.23
C THR A 217 5.71 -16.29 10.87
N ALA A 218 5.02 -17.41 10.99
CA ALA A 218 3.56 -17.49 10.86
C ALA A 218 2.95 -18.04 12.16
N ARG A 219 1.91 -17.38 12.66
CA ARG A 219 1.20 -17.80 13.88
C ARG A 219 -0.28 -17.47 13.82
N SER A 220 -1.11 -18.17 14.58
CA SER A 220 -2.48 -17.73 14.85
C SER A 220 -2.52 -16.85 16.10
N LEU A 221 -3.52 -15.96 16.18
CA LEU A 221 -3.89 -15.28 17.43
C LEU A 221 -4.43 -16.24 18.48
#